data_AF-A0A352SRT5-F1
#
_entry.id   AF-A0A352SRT5-F1
#
_cell.length_a   1.000
_cell.length_b   1.000
_cell.length_c   1.000
_cell.angle_alpha   90.00
_cell.angle_beta   90.00
_cell.angle_gamma   90.00
#
_symmetry.space_group_name_H-M   'P 1'
#
loop_
_entity.id
_entity.type
_entity.pdbx_description
1 polymer ?
#
loop_
_entity_poly.entity_id
_entity_poly.type
_entity_poly.pdbx_seq_one_letter_code
_entity_poly.pdbx_strand_id
1 'polypeptide(L)'
;IFHNPKHDYTKALLAAVPKLGEMTGTIYPHPMRLLSDGDAKPVPIKGSEEVLLDVRNLVTRFPLKGGLMRRIKANVHAVEDVSFTLKRGRTLSLVGESGCGKST
;
A
#
# COMPACT_ATOMS: atom_id res chain seq x y z
N ILE A 1 -7.34 -24.37 -17.88
CA ILE A 1 -5.91 -24.32 -17.50
C ILE A 1 -5.73 -23.65 -16.13
N PHE A 2 -6.27 -22.44 -15.91
CA PHE A 2 -6.10 -21.70 -14.65
C PHE A 2 -6.95 -22.19 -13.46
N HIS A 3 -7.96 -23.04 -13.67
CA HIS A 3 -8.82 -23.55 -12.59
C HIS A 3 -8.27 -24.79 -11.86
N ASN A 4 -7.29 -25.50 -12.45
CA ASN A 4 -6.66 -26.66 -11.82
C ASN A 4 -5.18 -26.81 -12.25
N PRO A 5 -4.31 -25.85 -11.86
CA PRO A 5 -2.90 -25.88 -12.20
C PRO A 5 -2.20 -27.10 -11.56
N LYS A 6 -1.50 -27.88 -12.38
CA LYS A 6 -0.76 -29.07 -11.91
C LYS A 6 0.68 -28.76 -11.48
N HIS A 7 1.32 -27.80 -12.14
CA HIS A 7 2.70 -27.42 -11.88
C HIS A 7 2.82 -26.43 -10.71
N ASP A 8 3.79 -26.63 -9.83
CA ASP A 8 3.92 -25.85 -8.59
C ASP A 8 4.21 -24.38 -8.85
N TYR A 9 5.06 -24.08 -9.84
CA TYR A 9 5.28 -22.71 -10.30
C TYR A 9 3.97 -21.99 -10.69
N THR A 10 3.07 -22.65 -11.41
CA THR A 10 1.79 -22.05 -11.84
C THR A 10 0.81 -21.92 -10.67
N LYS A 11 0.78 -22.89 -9.75
CA LYS A 11 0.00 -22.78 -8.51
C LYS A 11 0.44 -21.56 -7.71
N ALA A 12 1.75 -21.35 -7.62
CA ALA A 12 2.31 -20.23 -6.90
C ALA A 12 2.03 -18.87 -7.55
N LEU A 13 2.19 -18.76 -8.88
CA LEU A 13 1.83 -17.53 -9.60
C LEU A 13 0.36 -17.17 -9.37
N LEU A 14 -0.54 -18.16 -9.41
CA LEU A 14 -1.97 -17.94 -9.18
C LEU A 14 -2.30 -17.63 -7.71
N ALA A 15 -1.52 -18.16 -6.76
CA ALA A 15 -1.66 -17.85 -5.34
C ALA A 15 -1.12 -16.45 -4.96
N ALA A 16 -0.18 -15.92 -5.74
CA ALA A 16 0.36 -14.58 -5.56
C ALA A 16 -0.59 -13.47 -6.04
N VAL A 17 -1.61 -13.81 -6.85
CA VAL A 17 -2.62 -12.85 -7.29
C VAL A 17 -3.63 -12.62 -6.16
N PRO A 18 -3.76 -11.39 -5.62
CA PRO A 18 -4.76 -11.08 -4.61
C PRO A 18 -6.15 -11.28 -5.21
N LYS A 19 -6.99 -12.15 -4.62
CA LYS A 19 -8.38 -12.29 -5.08
C LYS A 19 -9.31 -11.48 -4.21
N LEU A 20 -10.19 -10.71 -4.85
CA LEU A 20 -11.20 -9.94 -4.15
C LEU A 20 -12.09 -10.90 -3.34
N GLY A 21 -12.23 -10.64 -2.05
CA GLY A 21 -13.06 -11.44 -1.15
C GLY A 21 -12.35 -12.61 -0.45
N GLU A 22 -11.07 -12.89 -0.72
CA GLU A 22 -10.30 -13.92 0.01
C GLU A 22 -10.23 -13.69 1.53
N MET A 23 -10.42 -12.45 1.96
CA MET A 23 -10.42 -12.07 3.38
C MET A 23 -11.82 -11.98 4.01
N THR A 24 -12.89 -12.30 3.25
CA THR A 24 -14.27 -12.23 3.77
C THR A 24 -14.43 -13.18 4.95
N GLY A 25 -14.93 -12.67 6.08
CA GLY A 25 -15.11 -13.44 7.32
C GLY A 25 -13.85 -13.60 8.17
N THR A 26 -12.71 -13.02 7.78
CA THR A 26 -11.51 -12.95 8.62
C THR A 26 -11.40 -11.58 9.29
N ILE A 27 -11.06 -11.56 10.58
CA ILE A 27 -10.90 -10.30 11.34
C ILE A 27 -9.49 -9.71 11.25
N TYR A 28 -8.52 -10.50 10.80
CA TYR A 28 -7.12 -10.09 10.64
C TYR A 28 -6.60 -10.46 9.25
N PRO A 29 -5.77 -9.60 8.62
CA PRO A 29 -5.11 -9.92 7.36
C PRO A 29 -4.12 -11.06 7.54
N HIS A 30 -3.91 -11.82 6.46
CA HIS A 30 -2.88 -12.85 6.37
C HIS A 30 -1.83 -12.41 5.35
N PRO A 31 -0.54 -12.75 5.55
CA PRO A 31 0.49 -12.49 4.56
C PRO A 31 0.20 -13.28 3.27
N MET A 32 0.65 -12.72 2.15
CA MET A 32 0.63 -13.41 0.86
C MET A 32 1.51 -14.67 0.96
N ARG A 33 1.02 -15.80 0.44
CA ARG A 33 1.83 -17.03 0.37
C ARG A 33 2.90 -16.88 -0.70
N LEU A 34 4.15 -17.04 -0.31
CA LEU A 34 5.29 -17.12 -1.21
C LEU A 34 5.64 -18.57 -1.51
N LEU A 35 6.33 -18.82 -2.63
CA LEU A 35 6.80 -20.16 -3.00
C LEU A 35 7.66 -20.82 -1.91
N SER A 36 8.43 -20.00 -1.21
CA SER A 36 9.37 -20.44 -0.18
C SER A 36 8.70 -20.90 1.12
N ASP A 37 7.40 -20.59 1.32
CA ASP A 37 6.69 -20.88 2.56
C ASP A 37 6.30 -22.37 2.69
N GLY A 38 6.42 -23.15 1.61
CA GLY A 38 6.01 -24.56 1.58
C GLY A 38 4.55 -24.74 2.01
N ASP A 39 4.29 -25.73 2.86
CA ASP A 39 2.94 -26.02 3.40
C ASP A 39 2.61 -25.23 4.68
N ALA A 40 3.44 -24.25 5.07
CA ALA A 40 3.19 -23.46 6.27
C ALA A 40 1.87 -22.69 6.15
N LYS A 41 1.00 -22.83 7.15
CA LYS A 41 -0.22 -22.02 7.22
C LYS A 41 0.16 -20.59 7.58
N PRO A 42 -0.26 -19.58 6.79
CA PRO A 42 0.06 -18.20 7.09
C PRO A 42 -0.54 -17.80 8.44
N VAL A 43 0.26 -17.18 9.29
CA VAL A 43 -0.18 -16.68 10.60
C VAL A 43 -0.86 -15.32 10.40
N PRO A 44 -2.06 -15.09 10.99
CA PRO A 44 -2.73 -13.79 10.89
C PRO A 44 -1.87 -12.68 11.51
N ILE A 45 -1.78 -11.55 10.82
CA ILE A 45 -1.08 -10.36 11.29
C ILE A 45 -2.00 -9.65 12.29
N LYS A 46 -1.85 -10.02 13.56
CA LYS A 46 -2.43 -9.27 14.68
C LYS A 46 -1.52 -8.07 14.92
N GLY A 47 -1.99 -6.88 14.53
CA GLY A 47 -1.27 -5.64 14.82
C GLY A 47 -1.01 -5.45 16.32
N SER A 48 -0.09 -4.55 16.66
CA SER A 48 0.20 -4.17 18.04
C SER A 48 0.09 -2.65 18.22
N GLU A 49 0.20 -2.18 19.46
CA GLU A 49 0.21 -0.76 19.79
C GLU A 49 1.57 -0.09 19.56
N GLU A 50 2.58 -0.87 19.14
CA GLU A 50 3.91 -0.37 18.81
C GLU A 50 3.82 0.61 17.63
N VAL A 51 4.27 1.85 17.86
CA VAL A 51 4.32 2.90 16.85
C VAL A 51 5.55 2.69 15.98
N LEU A 52 5.34 2.56 14.67
CA LEU A 52 6.40 2.43 13.68
C LEU A 52 6.73 3.78 13.02
N LEU A 53 5.73 4.65 12.88
CA LEU A 53 5.89 5.97 12.29
C LEU A 53 4.92 6.94 12.98
N ASP A 54 5.42 8.09 13.41
CA ASP A 54 4.60 9.21 13.89
C ASP A 54 4.91 10.44 13.04
N VAL A 55 3.91 10.91 12.31
CA VAL A 55 4.02 12.06 11.40
C VAL A 55 3.23 13.21 12.00
N ARG A 56 3.87 14.37 12.08
CA ARG A 56 3.27 15.61 12.59
C ARG A 56 3.41 16.71 11.56
N ASN A 57 2.32 17.42 11.31
CA ASN A 57 2.25 18.63 10.50
C ASN A 57 2.92 18.48 9.11
N LEU A 58 2.69 17.34 8.44
CA LEU A 58 3.27 17.08 7.12
C LEU A 58 2.71 18.07 6.11
N VAL A 59 3.61 18.80 5.45
CA VAL A 59 3.30 19.72 4.36
C VAL A 59 4.20 19.41 3.17
N THR A 60 3.61 19.20 2.00
CA THR A 60 4.34 18.92 0.76
C THR A 60 3.87 19.85 -0.34
N ARG A 61 4.81 20.56 -0.97
CA ARG A 61 4.56 21.54 -2.04
C ARG A 61 5.44 21.27 -3.26
N PHE A 62 4.86 21.33 -4.46
CA PHE A 62 5.59 21.13 -5.71
C PHE A 62 5.56 22.38 -6.59
N PRO A 63 6.72 22.88 -7.05
CA PRO A 63 6.77 24.04 -7.94
C PRO A 63 6.34 23.65 -9.35
N LEU A 64 5.27 24.27 -9.84
CA LEU A 64 4.88 24.24 -11.25
C LEU A 64 5.79 25.17 -12.05
N LYS A 65 6.68 24.60 -12.86
CA LYS A 65 7.55 25.33 -13.78
C LYS A 65 6.85 25.50 -15.13
N GLY A 66 6.91 26.70 -15.72
CA GLY A 66 6.28 26.98 -17.01
C GLY A 66 6.95 28.10 -17.82
N GLY A 67 6.64 28.14 -19.11
CA GLY A 67 7.18 29.12 -20.07
C GLY A 67 8.55 28.74 -20.66
N LEU A 68 9.02 29.53 -21.64
CA LEU A 68 10.23 29.28 -22.42
C LEU A 68 11.54 29.23 -21.58
N MET A 69 11.51 29.82 -20.38
CA MET A 69 12.63 29.84 -19.42
C MET A 69 12.41 28.99 -18.15
N ARG A 70 11.40 28.09 -18.11
CA ARG A 70 11.13 27.19 -16.96
C ARG A 70 11.04 27.90 -15.58
N ARG A 71 10.54 29.15 -15.53
CA ARG A 71 10.34 29.86 -14.26
C ARG A 71 9.20 29.23 -13.46
N ILE A 72 9.31 29.26 -12.13
CA ILE A 72 8.25 28.78 -11.22
C ILE A 72 7.07 29.75 -11.36
N LYS A 73 5.90 29.24 -11.75
CA LYS A 73 4.67 30.03 -11.92
C LYS A 73 3.69 29.85 -10.77
N ALA A 74 3.72 28.72 -10.07
CA ALA A 74 2.85 28.40 -8.94
C ALA A 74 3.45 27.27 -8.10
N ASN A 75 2.99 27.10 -6.87
CA ASN A 75 3.24 25.91 -6.06
C ASN A 75 1.93 25.14 -5.91
N VAL A 76 1.94 23.84 -6.20
CA VAL A 76 0.83 22.94 -5.89
C VAL A 76 1.01 22.42 -4.48
N HIS A 77 -0.02 22.57 -3.67
CA HIS A 77 -0.09 22.01 -2.33
C HIS A 77 -0.59 20.57 -2.47
N ALA A 78 0.33 19.61 -2.30
CA ALA A 78 0.01 18.18 -2.39
C ALA A 78 -0.46 17.62 -1.05
N VAL A 79 0.11 18.12 0.05
CA VAL A 79 -0.30 17.77 1.42
C VAL A 79 -0.26 19.04 2.26
N GLU A 80 -1.33 19.29 3.03
CA GLU A 80 -1.40 20.40 3.99
C GLU A 80 -1.70 19.90 5.39
N ASP A 81 -0.75 20.13 6.31
CA ASP A 81 -0.87 19.95 7.75
C ASP A 81 -1.45 18.60 8.20
N VAL A 82 -0.92 17.52 7.63
CA VAL A 82 -1.41 16.16 7.94
C VAL A 82 -0.59 15.55 9.08
N SER A 83 -1.27 15.08 10.13
CA SER A 83 -0.67 14.36 11.25
C SER A 83 -1.31 12.98 11.42
N PHE A 84 -0.50 11.92 11.50
CA PHE A 84 -0.98 10.56 11.71
C PHE A 84 0.08 9.66 12.33
N THR A 85 -0.35 8.58 12.95
CA THR A 85 0.51 7.56 13.54
C THR A 85 0.23 6.21 12.91
N LEU A 86 1.27 5.53 12.41
CA LEU A 86 1.19 4.16 11.88
C LEU A 86 1.74 3.17 12.90
N LYS A 87 0.88 2.23 13.32
CA LYS A 87 1.21 1.17 14.26
C LYS A 87 1.52 -0.14 13.55
N ARG A 88 2.27 -1.04 14.21
CA ARG A 88 2.65 -2.34 13.64
C ARG A 88 1.43 -3.17 13.26
N GLY A 89 1.49 -3.77 12.07
CA GLY A 89 0.43 -4.64 11.54
C GLY A 89 -0.87 -3.92 11.18
N ARG A 90 -0.82 -2.59 10.97
CA ARG A 90 -1.91 -1.80 10.41
C ARG A 90 -1.59 -1.41 8.97
N THR A 91 -2.62 -1.34 8.12
CA THR A 91 -2.52 -0.85 6.75
C THR A 91 -3.04 0.57 6.70
N LEU A 92 -2.22 1.49 6.18
CA LEU A 92 -2.64 2.84 5.82
C LEU A 92 -2.82 2.89 4.31
N SER A 93 -3.92 3.48 3.85
CA SER A 93 -4.18 3.69 2.42
C SER A 93 -4.46 5.15 2.17
N LEU A 94 -3.80 5.71 1.16
CA LEU A 94 -3.97 7.08 0.72
C LEU A 94 -4.86 7.09 -0.53
N VAL A 95 -5.99 7.79 -0.45
CA VAL A 95 -6.98 7.89 -1.52
C VAL A 95 -7.22 9.35 -1.89
N GLY A 96 -7.63 9.62 -3.12
CA GLY A 96 -7.82 10.98 -3.63
C GLY A 96 -7.81 11.05 -5.15
N GLU A 97 -8.22 12.19 -5.69
CA GLU A 97 -8.35 12.44 -7.14
C GLU A 97 -7.01 12.39 -7.88
N SER A 98 -7.05 12.22 -9.20
CA SER A 98 -5.83 12.22 -10.02
C SER A 98 -5.07 13.55 -9.83
N GLY A 99 -3.76 13.48 -9.58
CA GLY A 99 -2.93 14.67 -9.36
C GLY A 99 -2.91 15.24 -7.93
N CYS A 100 -3.64 14.65 -6.98
CA CYS A 100 -3.64 15.14 -5.59
C CYS A 100 -2.39 14.78 -4.76
N GLY A 101 -1.31 14.31 -5.39
CA GLY A 101 -0.04 14.05 -4.71
C GLY A 101 0.11 12.70 -4.00
N LYS A 102 -0.75 11.70 -4.25
CA LYS A 102 -0.67 10.37 -3.56
C LYS A 102 0.63 9.59 -3.80
N SER A 103 1.22 9.76 -4.99
CA SER A 103 2.45 9.05 -5.40
C SER A 103 3.71 9.90 -5.23
N THR A 104 3.55 11.11 -4.66
CA THR A 104 4.60 12.11 -4.57
C THR A 104 5.05 12.26 -3.13
#